data_AF-A0A835Z2C7-F1
#
_entry.id   AF-A0A835Z2C7-F1
#
_cell.length_a   1.000
_cell.length_b   1.000
_cell.length_c   1.000
_cell.angle_alpha   90.00
_cell.angle_beta   90.00
_cell.angle_gamma   90.00
#
_symmetry.space_group_name_H-M   'P 1'
#
loop_
_entity.id
_entity.type
_entity.pdbx_description
1 polymer ?
#
loop_
_entity_poly.entity_id
_entity_poly.type
_entity_poly.pdbx_seq_one_letter_code
_entity_poly.pdbx_strand_id
1 'polypeptide(L)'
;MLYFVDPYAMTGAHLGVLQWARANGCPWDESTCSFPAERGHLAVVQWARANGGPWDEQTCWRAASNGHLAVLHWARAAGCPWDWARANGCAWDARTCASTAIEGHFEVLQWARAAGCPWDAHTAASAAHVGDLAILQWARAGGCPWDAETCSYAAVKGRLHVLQWARANGCPWDERTCSSAAASGHLEVLQWARANGCPWDCDTTYLAKQEHWQHVLDWARANGCPEHAPSWDRYIPDAEGMSDKDCGSSDQESGDSVSNPCDGCMTSVASAAATPSSPTALGESRAVDDTAGDQDREAAFYEMLAWLRAGGAAFPPLATRADAASGWGVYALEAVPPGALLITIPKHLLITLEVAKESEIGRKICEADVELGATRLTLLSIFLLTDRRRAESAYLPYYATLPPAHAASPLFWPAARREALLEGSYTLIQDWEEDLEADYDDVCAAVPELKTDHGITLADFKWARCAAGGARFAAMTDQHCPCNTLA
;
A
#
# COMPACT_ATOMS: atom_id res chain seq x y z
N MET A 1 -12.33 -37.50 0.02
CA MET A 1 -10.89 -37.71 0.24
C MET A 1 -10.27 -36.36 0.55
N LEU A 2 -10.24 -35.97 1.83
CA LEU A 2 -9.55 -34.76 2.30
C LEU A 2 -8.23 -35.24 2.91
N TYR A 3 -7.20 -35.39 2.06
CA TYR A 3 -5.89 -35.92 2.49
C TYR A 3 -4.99 -34.86 3.13
N PHE A 4 -5.43 -33.60 3.20
CA PHE A 4 -4.71 -32.51 3.85
C PHE A 4 -5.67 -31.74 4.75
N VAL A 5 -5.23 -31.44 5.97
CA VAL A 5 -5.87 -30.44 6.80
C VAL A 5 -5.58 -29.10 6.14
N ASP A 6 -6.63 -28.34 5.88
CA ASP A 6 -6.52 -26.97 5.38
C ASP A 6 -5.60 -26.14 6.31
N PRO A 7 -4.56 -25.45 5.81
CA PRO A 7 -3.77 -24.49 6.57
C PRO A 7 -4.64 -23.53 7.41
N TYR A 8 -5.84 -23.17 6.95
CA TYR A 8 -6.79 -22.33 7.68
C TYR A 8 -7.28 -22.96 9.00
N ALA A 9 -7.44 -24.28 9.06
CA ALA A 9 -7.82 -24.97 10.30
C ALA A 9 -6.66 -25.07 11.31
N MET A 10 -5.41 -24.92 10.86
CA MET A 10 -4.22 -24.86 11.70
C MET A 10 -3.91 -23.44 12.19
N THR A 11 -4.36 -22.41 11.45
CA THR A 11 -4.16 -21.01 11.81
C THR A 11 -5.27 -20.45 12.71
N GLY A 12 -6.49 -21.01 12.67
CA GLY A 12 -7.52 -20.78 13.69
C GLY A 12 -7.24 -21.63 14.94
N ALA A 13 -7.56 -21.12 16.14
CA ALA A 13 -7.36 -21.83 17.41
C ALA A 13 -8.31 -23.05 17.59
N HIS A 14 -8.65 -23.77 16.52
CA HIS A 14 -9.65 -24.82 16.47
C HIS A 14 -9.05 -26.21 16.75
N LEU A 15 -8.54 -26.38 17.98
CA LEU A 15 -8.00 -27.66 18.45
C LEU A 15 -8.96 -28.85 18.22
N GLY A 16 -10.27 -28.63 18.33
CA GLY A 16 -11.29 -29.65 18.08
C GLY A 16 -11.35 -30.12 16.63
N VAL A 17 -11.11 -29.22 15.65
CA VAL A 17 -11.09 -29.57 14.22
C VAL A 17 -9.85 -30.40 13.90
N LEU A 18 -8.70 -30.06 14.49
CA LEU A 18 -7.47 -30.84 14.33
C LEU A 18 -7.56 -32.23 14.97
N GLN A 19 -8.19 -32.35 16.13
CA GLN A 19 -8.50 -33.63 16.77
C GLN A 19 -9.40 -34.50 15.89
N TRP A 20 -10.46 -33.90 15.33
CA TRP A 20 -11.35 -34.58 14.40
C TRP A 20 -10.64 -35.01 13.12
N ALA A 21 -9.86 -34.13 12.49
CA ALA A 21 -9.12 -34.45 11.27
C ALA A 21 -8.12 -35.59 11.49
N ARG A 22 -7.44 -35.60 12.64
CA ARG A 22 -6.55 -36.70 13.01
C ARG A 22 -7.27 -38.02 13.21
N ALA A 23 -8.44 -38.00 13.88
CA ALA A 23 -9.27 -39.18 14.06
C ALA A 23 -9.76 -39.78 12.72
N ASN A 24 -9.84 -38.96 11.67
CA ASN A 24 -10.21 -39.37 10.31
C ASN A 24 -9.01 -39.72 9.41
N GLY A 25 -7.81 -39.86 9.98
CA GLY A 25 -6.65 -40.41 9.28
C GLY A 25 -5.78 -39.38 8.53
N CYS A 26 -5.92 -38.09 8.82
CA CYS A 26 -5.07 -37.07 8.19
C CYS A 26 -3.58 -37.25 8.61
N PRO A 27 -2.64 -37.25 7.64
CA PRO A 27 -1.21 -37.40 7.93
C PRO A 27 -0.63 -36.15 8.59
N TRP A 28 0.51 -36.32 9.25
CA TRP A 28 1.29 -35.21 9.75
C TRP A 28 2.24 -34.67 8.67
N ASP A 29 2.49 -33.37 8.68
CA ASP A 29 3.47 -32.70 7.83
C ASP A 29 4.21 -31.59 8.60
N GLU A 30 5.25 -31.01 8.00
CA GLU A 30 6.07 -29.92 8.58
C GLU A 30 5.24 -28.67 8.93
N SER A 31 4.07 -28.52 8.29
CA SER A 31 3.16 -27.39 8.49
C SER A 31 2.33 -27.50 9.77
N THR A 32 2.17 -28.73 10.27
CA THR A 32 1.38 -29.09 11.44
C THR A 32 1.76 -28.31 12.70
N CYS A 33 3.06 -28.11 12.96
CA CYS A 33 3.52 -27.32 14.11
C CYS A 33 3.90 -25.89 13.72
N SER A 34 4.32 -25.64 12.48
CA SER A 34 4.84 -24.34 12.07
C SER A 34 3.76 -23.26 11.89
N PHE A 35 2.57 -23.60 11.36
CA PHE A 35 1.46 -22.64 11.25
C PHE A 35 0.85 -22.24 12.61
N PRO A 36 0.54 -23.18 13.53
CA PRO A 36 0.07 -22.79 14.84
C PRO A 36 1.12 -22.02 15.65
N ALA A 37 2.42 -22.30 15.43
CA ALA A 37 3.52 -21.56 16.04
C ALA A 37 3.63 -20.12 15.50
N GLU A 38 3.39 -19.91 14.20
CA GLU A 38 3.32 -18.60 13.55
C GLU A 38 2.21 -17.71 14.12
N ARG A 39 1.11 -18.30 14.59
CA ARG A 39 -0.05 -17.59 15.18
C ARG A 39 -0.06 -17.58 16.71
N GLY A 40 0.91 -18.24 17.36
CA GLY A 40 1.05 -18.26 18.81
C GLY A 40 0.13 -19.24 19.54
N HIS A 41 -0.47 -20.20 18.82
CA HIS A 41 -1.43 -21.17 19.35
C HIS A 41 -0.74 -22.29 20.12
N LEU A 42 -0.16 -21.95 21.29
CA LEU A 42 0.62 -22.86 22.11
C LEU A 42 -0.09 -24.19 22.42
N ALA A 43 -1.41 -24.15 22.71
CA ALA A 43 -2.19 -25.35 23.01
C ALA A 43 -2.26 -26.32 21.81
N VAL A 44 -2.33 -25.79 20.59
CA VAL A 44 -2.33 -26.57 19.36
C VAL A 44 -0.95 -27.19 19.12
N VAL A 45 0.12 -26.41 19.29
CA VAL A 45 1.50 -26.91 19.16
C VAL A 45 1.79 -28.01 20.19
N GLN A 46 1.35 -27.82 21.44
CA GLN A 46 1.48 -28.81 22.52
C GLN A 46 0.76 -30.12 22.18
N TRP A 47 -0.49 -30.02 21.71
CA TRP A 47 -1.27 -31.19 21.35
C TRP A 47 -0.69 -31.91 20.14
N ALA A 48 -0.33 -31.17 19.07
CA ALA A 48 0.28 -31.74 17.88
C ALA A 48 1.55 -32.53 18.24
N ARG A 49 2.41 -31.96 19.08
CA ARG A 49 3.62 -32.62 19.56
C ARG A 49 3.35 -33.87 20.39
N ALA A 50 2.39 -33.80 21.32
CA ALA A 50 2.02 -34.95 22.16
C ALA A 50 1.47 -36.14 21.34
N ASN A 51 0.98 -35.89 20.12
CA ASN A 51 0.44 -36.91 19.22
C ASN A 51 1.40 -37.29 18.06
N GLY A 52 2.69 -36.93 18.20
CA GLY A 52 3.74 -37.31 17.26
C GLY A 52 3.83 -36.43 16.00
N GLY A 53 3.23 -35.24 16.01
CA GLY A 53 3.42 -34.25 14.96
C GLY A 53 4.89 -33.83 14.84
N PRO A 54 5.41 -33.66 13.61
CA PRO A 54 6.76 -33.18 13.38
C PRO A 54 6.83 -31.70 13.73
N TRP A 55 7.99 -31.30 14.21
CA TRP A 55 8.38 -29.91 14.34
C TRP A 55 9.80 -29.77 13.82
N ASP A 56 10.14 -28.59 13.34
CA ASP A 56 11.37 -28.31 12.60
C ASP A 56 11.85 -26.88 12.90
N GLU A 57 12.87 -26.41 12.17
CA GLU A 57 13.33 -25.02 12.26
C GLU A 57 12.21 -24.00 12.03
N GLN A 58 11.31 -24.27 11.07
CA GLN A 58 10.28 -23.32 10.70
C GLN A 58 9.34 -23.04 11.87
N THR A 59 9.07 -24.04 12.71
CA THR A 59 8.26 -23.88 13.91
C THR A 59 8.83 -22.82 14.87
N CYS A 60 10.14 -22.84 15.10
CA CYS A 60 10.79 -21.87 15.99
C CYS A 60 10.99 -20.51 15.32
N TRP A 61 11.42 -20.49 14.06
CA TRP A 61 11.62 -19.25 13.31
C TRP A 61 10.32 -18.47 13.12
N ARG A 62 9.21 -19.13 12.77
CA ARG A 62 7.90 -18.47 12.61
C ARG A 62 7.35 -17.94 13.92
N ALA A 63 7.50 -18.68 15.02
CA ALA A 63 7.13 -18.20 16.34
C ALA A 63 7.98 -17.00 16.77
N ALA A 64 9.28 -16.99 16.44
CA ALA A 64 10.16 -15.87 16.75
C ALA A 64 9.83 -14.63 15.92
N SER A 65 9.67 -14.80 14.61
CA SER A 65 9.32 -13.71 13.69
C SER A 65 7.97 -13.07 14.02
N ASN A 66 7.02 -13.80 14.60
CA ASN A 66 5.70 -13.27 15.00
C ASN A 66 5.57 -12.98 16.51
N GLY A 67 6.66 -12.97 17.26
CA GLY A 67 6.65 -12.48 18.63
C GLY A 67 6.06 -13.44 19.67
N HIS A 68 5.91 -14.73 19.35
CA HIS A 68 5.23 -15.71 20.19
C HIS A 68 6.16 -16.36 21.23
N LEU A 69 6.57 -15.56 22.22
CA LEU A 69 7.49 -15.96 23.28
C LEU A 69 7.04 -17.20 24.09
N ALA A 70 5.72 -17.37 24.30
CA ALA A 70 5.18 -18.53 25.01
C ALA A 70 5.45 -19.86 24.27
N VAL A 71 5.33 -19.85 22.94
CA VAL A 71 5.65 -21.00 22.09
C VAL A 71 7.15 -21.31 22.17
N LEU A 72 8.00 -20.28 22.14
CA LEU A 72 9.45 -20.42 22.24
C LEU A 72 9.92 -20.95 23.60
N HIS A 73 9.35 -20.46 24.71
CA HIS A 73 9.63 -20.97 26.06
C HIS A 73 9.24 -22.44 26.19
N TRP A 74 8.05 -22.80 25.71
CA TRP A 74 7.60 -24.17 25.73
C TRP A 74 8.48 -25.06 24.84
N ALA A 75 8.83 -24.62 23.63
CA ALA A 75 9.70 -25.37 22.73
C ALA A 75 11.07 -25.65 23.37
N ARG A 76 11.62 -24.67 24.09
CA ARG A 76 12.84 -24.84 24.87
C ARG A 76 12.70 -25.87 26.00
N ALA A 77 11.61 -25.80 26.76
CA ALA A 77 11.36 -26.70 27.89
C ALA A 77 11.04 -28.14 27.44
N ALA A 78 10.39 -28.30 26.28
CA ALA A 78 10.01 -29.58 25.70
C ALA A 78 11.19 -30.38 25.11
N GLY A 79 12.43 -29.91 25.31
CA GLY A 79 13.63 -30.62 24.91
C GLY A 79 13.87 -30.56 23.40
N CYS A 80 13.54 -29.43 22.74
CA CYS A 80 14.08 -29.16 21.41
C CYS A 80 15.59 -29.37 21.49
N PRO A 81 16.16 -30.34 20.75
CA PRO A 81 17.57 -30.65 20.87
C PRO A 81 18.31 -29.54 20.13
N TRP A 82 18.59 -28.46 20.86
CA TRP A 82 19.33 -27.29 20.36
C TRP A 82 20.64 -27.69 19.70
N ASP A 83 21.26 -28.78 20.17
CA ASP A 83 22.46 -29.39 19.58
C ASP A 83 22.19 -30.10 18.24
N TRP A 84 21.03 -30.75 18.07
CA TRP A 84 20.60 -31.36 16.81
C TRP A 84 20.16 -30.29 15.80
N ALA A 85 19.45 -29.25 16.26
CA ALA A 85 19.09 -28.07 15.47
C ALA A 85 20.34 -27.32 14.98
N ARG A 86 21.34 -27.14 15.85
CA ARG A 86 22.65 -26.56 15.52
C ARG A 86 23.48 -27.44 14.57
N ALA A 87 23.30 -28.76 14.61
CA ALA A 87 23.99 -29.72 13.75
C ALA A 87 23.31 -29.98 12.39
N ASN A 88 22.02 -29.67 12.23
CA ASN A 88 21.22 -29.96 11.02
C ASN A 88 20.68 -28.72 10.30
N GLY A 89 21.19 -27.51 10.59
CA GLY A 89 20.84 -26.30 9.84
C GLY A 89 19.77 -25.41 10.47
N CYS A 90 19.05 -25.89 11.51
CA CYS A 90 18.13 -25.11 12.33
C CYS A 90 18.84 -24.15 13.31
N ALA A 91 19.99 -23.61 12.92
CA ALA A 91 20.74 -22.67 13.72
C ALA A 91 19.92 -21.38 13.79
N TRP A 92 19.56 -20.98 15.01
CA TRP A 92 19.27 -19.58 15.30
C TRP A 92 20.47 -18.80 14.81
N ASP A 93 20.31 -18.19 13.64
CA ASP A 93 21.33 -17.46 12.95
C ASP A 93 21.05 -15.96 13.13
N ALA A 94 21.93 -15.13 12.59
CA ALA A 94 21.75 -13.69 12.71
C ALA A 94 20.45 -13.19 12.04
N ARG A 95 19.87 -13.97 11.11
CA ARG A 95 18.59 -13.64 10.48
C ARG A 95 17.43 -13.76 11.46
N THR A 96 17.49 -14.68 12.43
CA THR A 96 16.46 -14.77 13.48
C THR A 96 16.41 -13.48 14.32
N CYS A 97 17.58 -12.95 14.72
CA CYS A 97 17.64 -11.66 15.40
C CYS A 97 17.18 -10.51 14.49
N ALA A 98 17.59 -10.49 13.22
CA ALA A 98 17.15 -9.46 12.28
C ALA A 98 15.64 -9.46 12.04
N SER A 99 15.01 -10.64 11.87
CA SER A 99 13.56 -10.77 11.75
C SER A 99 12.84 -10.33 13.03
N THR A 100 13.33 -10.69 14.23
CA THR A 100 12.71 -10.19 15.46
C THR A 100 12.84 -8.66 15.63
N ALA A 101 13.92 -8.08 15.10
CA ALA A 101 14.14 -6.64 15.11
C ALA A 101 13.27 -5.90 14.09
N ILE A 102 13.03 -6.49 12.90
CA ILE A 102 12.18 -5.87 11.87
C ILE A 102 10.69 -5.89 12.25
N GLU A 103 10.25 -6.89 13.01
CA GLU A 103 8.87 -7.01 13.47
C GLU A 103 8.63 -6.31 14.82
N GLY A 104 9.67 -5.70 15.40
CA GLY A 104 9.58 -4.93 16.66
C GLY A 104 9.36 -5.78 17.92
N HIS A 105 9.62 -7.09 17.86
CA HIS A 105 9.40 -8.02 18.96
C HIS A 105 10.57 -8.02 19.95
N PHE A 106 10.72 -6.91 20.69
CA PHE A 106 11.87 -6.68 21.55
C PHE A 106 12.07 -7.76 22.63
N GLU A 107 11.00 -8.25 23.25
CA GLU A 107 11.07 -9.32 24.27
C GLU A 107 11.59 -10.63 23.69
N VAL A 108 11.18 -10.98 22.46
CA VAL A 108 11.67 -12.17 21.76
C VAL A 108 13.13 -12.00 21.36
N LEU A 109 13.53 -10.81 20.90
CA LEU A 109 14.93 -10.51 20.58
C LEU A 109 15.84 -10.61 21.82
N GLN A 110 15.41 -10.07 22.97
CA GLN A 110 16.13 -10.20 24.24
C GLN A 110 16.28 -11.66 24.65
N TRP A 111 15.20 -12.44 24.55
CA TRP A 111 15.21 -13.86 24.84
C TRP A 111 16.12 -14.64 23.90
N ALA A 112 16.04 -14.38 22.59
CA ALA A 112 16.89 -14.98 21.55
C ALA A 112 18.37 -14.75 21.86
N ARG A 113 18.72 -13.51 22.23
CA ARG A 113 20.09 -13.15 22.56
C ARG A 113 20.59 -13.82 23.83
N ALA A 114 19.75 -13.89 24.87
CA ALA A 114 20.04 -14.62 26.10
C ALA A 114 20.16 -16.13 25.87
N ALA A 115 19.47 -16.67 24.86
CA ALA A 115 19.59 -18.04 24.40
C ALA A 115 20.88 -18.33 23.62
N GLY A 116 21.69 -17.32 23.30
CA GLY A 116 22.95 -17.48 22.57
C GLY A 116 22.83 -17.35 21.05
N CYS A 117 21.70 -16.83 20.54
CA CYS A 117 21.56 -16.49 19.13
C CYS A 117 22.62 -15.44 18.73
N PRO A 118 23.38 -15.64 17.65
CA PRO A 118 24.25 -14.62 17.10
C PRO A 118 23.42 -13.48 16.50
N TRP A 119 24.03 -12.31 16.42
CA TRP A 119 23.54 -11.16 15.66
C TRP A 119 24.64 -10.68 14.71
N ASP A 120 24.26 -9.87 13.74
CA ASP A 120 25.15 -9.23 12.79
C ASP A 120 24.68 -7.80 12.47
N ALA A 121 25.33 -7.15 11.51
CA ALA A 121 25.00 -5.78 11.11
C ALA A 121 23.57 -5.66 10.57
N HIS A 122 23.00 -6.75 10.06
CA HIS A 122 21.63 -6.78 9.56
C HIS A 122 20.62 -6.62 10.71
N THR A 123 20.91 -7.12 11.91
CA THR A 123 20.06 -6.89 13.09
C THR A 123 19.93 -5.39 13.41
N ALA A 124 21.05 -4.66 13.34
CA ALA A 124 21.05 -3.21 13.52
C ALA A 124 20.33 -2.48 12.37
N ALA A 125 20.56 -2.91 11.12
CA ALA A 125 19.90 -2.34 9.95
C ALA A 125 18.37 -2.54 9.97
N SER A 126 17.89 -3.72 10.38
CA SER A 126 16.46 -4.01 10.55
C SER A 126 15.81 -3.12 11.61
N ALA A 127 16.45 -2.93 12.77
CA ALA A 127 15.96 -2.00 13.79
C ALA A 127 15.89 -0.56 13.24
N ALA A 128 16.90 -0.15 12.47
CA ALA A 128 16.99 1.17 11.88
C ALA A 128 15.92 1.42 10.80
N HIS A 129 15.62 0.40 9.99
CA HIS A 129 14.56 0.39 8.99
C HIS A 129 13.18 0.64 9.59
N VAL A 130 12.83 -0.09 10.65
CA VAL A 130 11.55 0.07 11.35
C VAL A 130 11.44 1.45 11.98
N GLY A 131 12.56 1.95 12.50
CA GLY A 131 12.63 3.17 13.29
C GLY A 131 12.60 2.90 14.80
N ASP A 132 12.83 1.65 15.23
CA ASP A 132 12.82 1.30 16.65
C ASP A 132 14.18 1.62 17.30
N LEU A 133 14.29 2.87 17.76
CA LEU A 133 15.48 3.38 18.40
C LEU A 133 15.83 2.61 19.68
N ALA A 134 14.85 2.07 20.41
CA ALA A 134 15.09 1.35 21.65
C ALA A 134 15.79 0.01 21.37
N ILE A 135 15.32 -0.73 20.35
CA ILE A 135 15.97 -1.96 19.90
C ILE A 135 17.39 -1.68 19.41
N LEU A 136 17.58 -0.62 18.61
CA LEU A 136 18.90 -0.28 18.08
C LEU A 136 19.89 0.12 19.19
N GLN A 137 19.45 0.92 20.17
CA GLN A 137 20.24 1.28 21.34
C GLN A 137 20.65 0.05 22.15
N TRP A 138 19.71 -0.86 22.40
CA TRP A 138 19.96 -2.08 23.14
C TRP A 138 20.93 -3.01 22.38
N ALA A 139 20.72 -3.22 21.09
CA ALA A 139 21.60 -4.02 20.25
C ALA A 139 23.02 -3.45 20.25
N ARG A 140 23.16 -2.13 20.13
CA ARG A 140 24.45 -1.45 20.19
C ARG A 140 25.14 -1.62 21.53
N ALA A 141 24.42 -1.42 22.64
CA ALA A 141 24.96 -1.59 23.99
C ALA A 141 25.46 -3.02 24.26
N GLY A 142 24.83 -4.02 23.65
CA GLY A 142 25.29 -5.40 23.74
C GLY A 142 26.45 -5.76 22.81
N GLY A 143 26.89 -4.86 21.94
CA GLY A 143 27.99 -5.09 21.00
C GLY A 143 27.57 -5.68 19.65
N CYS A 144 26.32 -5.50 19.24
CA CYS A 144 25.91 -5.78 17.86
C CYS A 144 26.74 -4.93 16.89
N PRO A 145 27.32 -5.54 15.83
CA PRO A 145 27.96 -4.77 14.78
C PRO A 145 26.91 -3.96 14.01
N TRP A 146 27.39 -2.91 13.34
CA TRP A 146 26.63 -2.09 12.41
C TRP A 146 27.55 -1.68 11.26
N ASP A 147 26.97 -1.22 10.17
CA ASP A 147 27.69 -0.71 9.00
C ASP A 147 26.87 0.37 8.30
N ALA A 148 27.30 0.78 7.10
CA ALA A 148 26.63 1.82 6.33
C ALA A 148 25.17 1.45 5.96
N GLU A 149 24.80 0.17 5.96
CA GLU A 149 23.42 -0.25 5.70
C GLU A 149 22.49 0.18 6.81
N THR A 150 22.97 0.27 8.05
CA THR A 150 22.16 0.78 9.16
C THR A 150 21.69 2.23 8.89
N CYS A 151 22.56 3.06 8.32
CA CYS A 151 22.22 4.42 7.93
C CYS A 151 21.35 4.46 6.66
N SER A 152 21.64 3.65 5.64
CA SER A 152 20.85 3.66 4.41
C SER A 152 19.43 3.15 4.61
N TYR A 153 19.23 2.15 5.48
CA TYR A 153 17.90 1.62 5.83
C TYR A 153 17.10 2.60 6.69
N ALA A 154 17.74 3.34 7.60
CA ALA A 154 17.07 4.46 8.27
C ALA A 154 16.66 5.55 7.26
N ALA A 155 17.51 5.82 6.28
CA ALA A 155 17.29 6.85 5.27
C ALA A 155 16.16 6.50 4.29
N VAL A 156 16.10 5.26 3.79
CA VAL A 156 15.06 4.76 2.88
C VAL A 156 13.65 4.77 3.51
N LYS A 157 13.56 4.70 4.85
CA LYS A 157 12.29 4.76 5.60
C LYS A 157 12.01 6.11 6.23
N GLY A 158 12.82 7.13 5.94
CA GLY A 158 12.59 8.48 6.43
C GLY A 158 12.82 8.62 7.95
N ARG A 159 13.56 7.70 8.58
CA ARG A 159 13.75 7.63 10.04
C ARG A 159 14.86 8.59 10.49
N LEU A 160 14.63 9.89 10.33
CA LEU A 160 15.63 10.93 10.61
C LEU A 160 16.21 10.86 12.03
N HIS A 161 15.35 10.67 13.04
CA HIS A 161 15.77 10.59 14.44
C HIS A 161 16.69 9.38 14.72
N VAL A 162 16.44 8.24 14.07
CA VAL A 162 17.30 7.06 14.17
C VAL A 162 18.64 7.30 13.45
N LEU A 163 18.61 7.88 12.25
CA LEU A 163 19.81 8.22 11.50
C LEU A 163 20.70 9.21 12.27
N GLN A 164 20.10 10.23 12.89
CA GLN A 164 20.77 11.19 13.77
C GLN A 164 21.47 10.48 14.93
N TRP A 165 20.76 9.59 15.62
CA TRP A 165 21.33 8.85 16.73
C TRP A 165 22.44 7.89 16.29
N ALA A 166 22.23 7.12 15.21
CA ALA A 166 23.22 6.19 14.68
C ALA A 166 24.51 6.93 14.31
N ARG A 167 24.38 8.10 13.66
CA ARG A 167 25.52 8.92 13.30
C ARG A 167 26.26 9.49 14.52
N ALA A 168 25.53 10.02 15.50
CA ALA A 168 26.10 10.56 16.72
C ALA A 168 26.90 9.50 17.52
N ASN A 169 26.57 8.22 17.36
CA ASN A 169 27.26 7.13 18.02
C ASN A 169 28.33 6.44 17.15
N GLY A 170 28.66 7.01 15.98
CA GLY A 170 29.77 6.56 15.14
C GLY A 170 29.43 5.46 14.14
N CYS A 171 28.14 5.27 13.80
CA CYS A 171 27.77 4.42 12.67
C CYS A 171 28.36 5.02 11.38
N PRO A 172 29.01 4.20 10.52
CA PRO A 172 29.46 4.66 9.21
C PRO A 172 28.25 4.92 8.30
N TRP A 173 28.47 5.72 7.26
CA TRP A 173 27.55 5.97 6.17
C TRP A 173 28.34 6.09 4.87
N ASP A 174 27.66 6.01 3.74
CA ASP A 174 28.21 6.15 2.40
C ASP A 174 27.17 6.80 1.48
N GLU A 175 27.49 6.90 0.19
CA GLU A 175 26.65 7.51 -0.85
C GLU A 175 25.25 6.89 -0.89
N ARG A 176 25.12 5.61 -0.52
CA ARG A 176 23.85 4.88 -0.48
C ARG A 176 22.88 5.49 0.52
N THR A 177 23.36 6.18 1.55
CA THR A 177 22.48 6.86 2.51
C THR A 177 21.72 8.01 1.84
N CYS A 178 22.41 8.81 1.02
CA CYS A 178 21.80 9.89 0.26
C CYS A 178 20.92 9.36 -0.88
N SER A 179 21.40 8.38 -1.65
CA SER A 179 20.64 7.83 -2.77
C SER A 179 19.38 7.08 -2.30
N SER A 180 19.43 6.41 -1.13
CA SER A 180 18.26 5.77 -0.51
C SER A 180 17.21 6.79 -0.03
N ALA A 181 17.65 7.89 0.63
CA ALA A 181 16.73 8.97 1.00
C ALA A 181 16.07 9.58 -0.24
N ALA A 182 16.82 9.70 -1.33
CA ALA A 182 16.35 10.29 -2.57
C ALA A 182 15.37 9.38 -3.33
N ALA A 183 15.64 8.07 -3.38
CA ALA A 183 14.73 7.06 -3.96
C ALA A 183 13.37 7.03 -3.25
N SER A 184 13.33 7.30 -1.95
CA SER A 184 12.09 7.27 -1.15
C SER A 184 11.45 8.64 -0.91
N GLY A 185 11.93 9.70 -1.58
CA GLY A 185 11.32 11.02 -1.50
C GLY A 185 11.54 11.74 -0.16
N HIS A 186 12.50 11.30 0.66
CA HIS A 186 12.71 11.83 2.00
C HIS A 186 13.68 13.02 1.99
N LEU A 187 13.20 14.15 1.47
CA LEU A 187 14.02 15.37 1.32
C LEU A 187 14.66 15.85 2.63
N GLU A 188 13.93 15.83 3.75
CA GLU A 188 14.47 16.26 5.05
C GLU A 188 15.66 15.40 5.51
N VAL A 189 15.60 14.09 5.25
CA VAL A 189 16.70 13.17 5.55
C VAL A 189 17.89 13.46 4.65
N LEU A 190 17.67 13.67 3.36
CA LEU A 190 18.74 14.00 2.41
C LEU A 190 19.42 15.33 2.77
N GLN A 191 18.63 16.36 3.09
CA GLN A 191 19.11 17.66 3.54
C GLN A 191 19.99 17.53 4.78
N TRP A 192 19.50 16.80 5.79
CA TRP A 192 20.25 16.59 7.02
C TRP A 192 21.53 15.76 6.78
N ALA A 193 21.45 14.68 6.00
CA ALA A 193 22.62 13.85 5.70
C ALA A 193 23.71 14.66 4.98
N ARG A 194 23.33 15.48 4.00
CA ARG A 194 24.25 16.37 3.29
C ARG A 194 24.84 17.47 4.15
N ALA A 195 24.03 18.11 4.99
CA ALA A 195 24.49 19.13 5.93
C ALA A 195 25.53 18.58 6.93
N ASN A 196 25.50 17.28 7.22
CA ASN A 196 26.44 16.61 8.12
C ASN A 196 27.57 15.87 7.39
N GLY A 197 27.72 16.07 6.07
CA GLY A 197 28.87 15.58 5.29
C GLY A 197 28.76 14.13 4.81
N CYS A 198 27.56 13.54 4.78
CA CYS A 198 27.34 12.25 4.12
C CYS A 198 27.63 12.37 2.62
N PRO A 199 28.47 11.54 2.00
CA PRO A 199 28.76 11.64 0.57
C PRO A 199 27.50 11.33 -0.26
N TRP A 200 27.53 11.75 -1.53
CA TRP A 200 26.48 11.51 -2.52
C TRP A 200 27.11 11.38 -3.91
N ASP A 201 26.40 10.78 -4.84
CA ASP A 201 26.84 10.55 -6.21
C ASP A 201 25.68 10.74 -7.20
N CYS A 202 25.89 10.36 -8.46
CA CYS A 202 24.87 10.46 -9.49
C CYS A 202 23.65 9.57 -9.25
N ASP A 203 23.74 8.55 -8.39
CA ASP A 203 22.59 7.69 -8.07
C ASP A 203 21.54 8.48 -7.27
N THR A 204 21.96 9.49 -6.52
CA THR A 204 21.03 10.36 -5.77
C THR A 204 20.08 11.11 -6.71
N THR A 205 20.57 11.70 -7.80
CA THR A 205 19.73 12.38 -8.80
C THR A 205 19.03 11.39 -9.72
N TYR A 206 19.69 10.29 -10.10
CA TYR A 206 19.11 9.25 -10.93
C TYR A 206 17.88 8.60 -10.27
N LEU A 207 18.00 8.16 -9.02
CA LEU A 207 16.90 7.50 -8.30
C LEU A 207 15.76 8.47 -7.99
N ALA A 208 16.05 9.71 -7.60
CA ALA A 208 15.00 10.73 -7.42
C ALA A 208 14.22 10.97 -8.72
N LYS A 209 14.88 10.90 -9.88
CA LYS A 209 14.24 11.02 -11.19
C LYS A 209 13.41 9.79 -11.56
N GLN A 210 13.94 8.58 -11.35
CA GLN A 210 13.24 7.31 -11.64
C GLN A 210 11.95 7.18 -10.81
N GLU A 211 12.01 7.54 -9.53
CA GLU A 211 10.89 7.46 -8.59
C GLU A 211 9.99 8.72 -8.62
N HIS A 212 10.22 9.63 -9.58
CA HIS A 212 9.44 10.84 -9.81
C HIS A 212 9.37 11.84 -8.63
N TRP A 213 10.38 11.84 -7.74
CA TRP A 213 10.50 12.80 -6.63
C TRP A 213 11.11 14.13 -7.09
N GLN A 214 10.33 14.92 -7.84
CA GLN A 214 10.79 16.16 -8.47
C GLN A 214 11.38 17.16 -7.45
N HIS A 215 10.76 17.32 -6.29
CA HIS A 215 11.23 18.22 -5.24
C HIS A 215 12.60 17.82 -4.67
N VAL A 216 12.88 16.51 -4.57
CA VAL A 216 14.19 15.98 -4.19
C VAL A 216 15.21 16.22 -5.29
N LEU A 217 14.83 15.92 -6.54
CA LEU A 217 15.68 16.09 -7.71
C LEU A 217 16.13 17.56 -7.88
N ASP A 218 15.19 18.49 -7.79
CA ASP A 218 15.47 19.93 -7.91
C ASP A 218 16.39 20.40 -6.79
N TRP A 219 16.15 19.97 -5.56
CA TRP A 219 17.02 20.30 -4.44
C TRP A 219 18.42 19.70 -4.60
N ALA A 220 18.55 18.43 -4.99
CA ALA A 220 19.83 17.76 -5.17
C ALA A 220 20.67 18.46 -6.27
N ARG A 221 20.03 18.82 -7.39
CA ARG A 221 20.65 19.59 -8.48
C ARG A 221 21.10 20.97 -8.03
N ALA A 222 20.22 21.71 -7.33
CA ALA A 222 20.53 23.05 -6.83
C ALA A 222 21.71 23.06 -5.85
N ASN A 223 21.96 21.94 -5.16
CA ASN A 223 23.04 21.79 -4.20
C ASN A 223 24.28 21.09 -4.79
N GLY A 224 24.35 20.90 -6.11
CA GLY A 224 25.55 20.41 -6.82
C GLY A 224 25.75 18.89 -6.73
N CYS A 225 24.67 18.11 -6.61
CA CYS A 225 24.76 16.66 -6.73
C CYS A 225 25.22 16.27 -8.15
N PRO A 226 26.18 15.34 -8.31
CA PRO A 226 26.59 14.88 -9.62
C PRO A 226 25.41 14.34 -10.43
N GLU A 227 25.42 14.57 -11.74
CA GLU A 227 24.45 13.95 -12.65
C GLU A 227 25.12 12.79 -13.39
N HIS A 228 24.31 11.79 -13.74
CA HIS A 228 24.79 10.66 -14.51
C HIS A 228 25.16 11.17 -15.92
N ALA A 229 26.45 11.10 -16.29
CA ALA A 229 26.85 11.38 -17.66
C ALA A 229 26.17 10.35 -18.60
N PRO A 230 25.66 10.77 -19.77
CA PRO A 230 25.09 9.83 -20.72
C PRO A 230 26.17 8.83 -21.14
N SER A 231 25.77 7.57 -21.35
CA SER A 231 26.69 6.42 -21.47
C SER A 231 27.70 6.48 -22.63
N TRP A 232 27.60 7.47 -23.53
CA TRP A 232 28.51 7.67 -24.65
C TRP A 232 29.76 8.50 -24.32
N ASP A 233 29.80 9.21 -23.18
CA ASP A 233 30.97 10.03 -22.77
C ASP A 233 32.09 9.21 -22.09
N ARG A 234 31.91 7.91 -21.87
CA ARG A 234 32.87 7.07 -21.15
C ARG A 234 34.01 6.50 -22.02
N TYR A 235 34.09 6.89 -23.29
CA TYR A 235 35.16 6.47 -24.19
C TYR A 235 35.58 7.58 -25.16
N ILE A 236 36.26 8.60 -24.63
CA ILE A 236 37.19 9.39 -25.43
C ILE A 236 38.58 9.04 -24.89
N PRO A 237 39.35 8.15 -25.54
CA PRO A 237 40.77 8.05 -25.26
C PRO A 237 41.40 9.37 -25.70
N ASP A 238 42.26 9.92 -24.85
CA ASP A 238 42.95 11.19 -25.03
C ASP A 238 43.45 11.36 -26.47
N ALA A 239 43.00 12.44 -27.11
CA ALA A 239 43.47 12.86 -28.43
C ALA A 239 44.88 13.48 -28.29
N GLU A 240 45.86 12.66 -27.96
CA GLU A 240 47.26 12.96 -28.19
C GLU A 240 47.87 11.91 -29.12
N GLY A 241 47.85 12.25 -30.42
CA GLY A 241 48.77 11.67 -31.39
C GLY A 241 48.14 10.71 -32.40
N MET A 242 47.54 11.24 -33.47
CA MET A 242 47.67 10.61 -34.78
C MET A 242 47.56 11.69 -35.87
N SER A 243 48.61 11.77 -36.67
CA SER A 243 48.93 12.80 -37.66
C SER A 243 48.01 12.79 -38.88
N ASP A 244 47.80 13.99 -39.43
CA ASP A 244 47.48 14.26 -40.83
C ASP A 244 48.28 13.34 -41.76
N LYS A 245 47.56 12.55 -42.57
CA LYS A 245 47.95 12.20 -43.96
C LYS A 245 46.89 11.34 -44.66
N ASP A 246 46.51 11.87 -45.83
CA ASP A 246 46.20 11.19 -47.08
C ASP A 246 44.74 10.76 -47.39
N CYS A 247 44.17 11.57 -48.30
CA CYS A 247 43.46 11.21 -49.56
C CYS A 247 42.12 10.45 -49.46
N GLY A 248 41.02 10.80 -50.13
CA GLY A 248 40.77 11.66 -51.29
C GLY A 248 39.68 11.02 -52.18
N SER A 249 38.94 11.83 -52.95
CA SER A 249 37.98 11.49 -54.04
C SER A 249 36.53 11.18 -53.58
N SER A 250 35.59 12.11 -53.78
CA SER A 250 34.65 12.25 -54.94
C SER A 250 33.52 11.19 -54.88
N ASP A 251 32.24 11.55 -54.87
CA ASP A 251 31.54 12.11 -56.04
C ASP A 251 30.37 13.04 -55.69
N GLN A 252 30.19 14.03 -56.59
CA GLN A 252 29.06 14.94 -56.75
C GLN A 252 27.85 14.17 -57.33
N GLU A 253 26.60 14.50 -56.99
CA GLU A 253 25.63 15.35 -57.74
C GLU A 253 24.25 14.89 -57.21
N SER A 254 23.12 15.58 -57.18
CA SER A 254 22.57 16.90 -57.50
C SER A 254 21.13 16.81 -56.91
N GLY A 255 20.52 17.81 -56.26
CA GLY A 255 20.05 19.07 -56.82
C GLY A 255 18.94 19.63 -55.91
N ASP A 256 19.00 20.95 -55.71
CA ASP A 256 18.08 21.84 -54.97
C ASP A 256 16.62 21.77 -55.53
N SER A 257 15.55 22.21 -54.85
CA SER A 257 15.32 23.57 -54.33
C SER A 257 14.00 23.66 -53.52
N VAL A 258 13.95 24.35 -52.36
CA VAL A 258 13.42 25.74 -52.11
C VAL A 258 11.94 25.90 -52.56
N SER A 259 10.91 26.33 -51.80
CA SER A 259 10.75 27.25 -50.66
C SER A 259 9.28 27.27 -50.17
N ASN A 260 9.05 27.56 -48.88
CA ASN A 260 7.81 28.10 -48.26
C ASN A 260 7.57 29.59 -48.65
N PRO A 261 6.56 30.35 -48.16
CA PRO A 261 5.25 30.06 -47.52
C PRO A 261 4.10 30.96 -48.08
N CYS A 262 2.85 30.83 -47.60
CA CYS A 262 1.92 31.98 -47.54
C CYS A 262 0.76 31.85 -46.55
N ASP A 263 0.49 32.99 -45.91
CA ASP A 263 -0.54 33.35 -44.93
C ASP A 263 -1.97 33.46 -45.50
N GLY A 264 -2.94 33.17 -44.62
CA GLY A 264 -4.06 34.07 -44.28
C GLY A 264 -5.26 34.23 -45.23
N CYS A 265 -6.47 33.90 -44.75
CA CYS A 265 -7.59 34.86 -44.66
C CYS A 265 -8.78 34.28 -43.86
N MET A 266 -9.44 35.16 -43.09
CA MET A 266 -10.65 34.92 -42.28
C MET A 266 -11.96 34.94 -43.09
N THR A 267 -13.07 34.66 -42.36
CA THR A 267 -14.52 34.99 -42.56
C THR A 267 -15.39 33.81 -43.01
N SER A 268 -16.62 33.57 -42.54
CA SER A 268 -17.46 34.10 -41.44
C SER A 268 -18.82 33.33 -41.41
N VAL A 269 -19.48 33.28 -40.24
CA VAL A 269 -20.95 33.38 -40.02
C VAL A 269 -21.89 32.17 -40.30
N ALA A 270 -22.27 31.51 -39.19
CA ALA A 270 -23.62 31.29 -38.61
C ALA A 270 -24.67 30.27 -39.11
N SER A 271 -25.39 29.76 -38.09
CA SER A 271 -26.84 29.43 -38.02
C SER A 271 -27.29 28.07 -38.56
N ALA A 272 -28.26 27.33 -38.00
CA ALA A 272 -28.90 27.18 -36.69
C ALA A 272 -29.82 25.92 -36.79
N ALA A 273 -30.23 25.39 -35.62
CA ALA A 273 -31.50 24.71 -35.33
C ALA A 273 -31.82 23.26 -35.80
N ALA A 274 -31.55 22.31 -34.90
CA ALA A 274 -32.49 21.46 -34.13
C ALA A 274 -33.72 20.72 -34.74
N THR A 275 -33.70 19.38 -34.57
CA THR A 275 -34.77 18.42 -34.10
C THR A 275 -35.86 17.88 -35.08
N PRO A 276 -36.58 16.77 -34.76
CA PRO A 276 -36.13 15.38 -34.47
C PRO A 276 -37.01 14.28 -35.15
N SER A 277 -36.54 13.03 -35.24
CA SER A 277 -37.42 11.85 -35.44
C SER A 277 -36.76 10.51 -35.06
N SER A 278 -37.45 9.74 -34.21
CA SER A 278 -37.15 8.35 -33.77
C SER A 278 -37.81 7.31 -34.71
N PRO A 279 -37.76 5.98 -34.43
CA PRO A 279 -36.63 5.09 -34.14
C PRO A 279 -36.65 3.80 -35.02
N THR A 280 -35.51 3.17 -35.30
CA THR A 280 -35.49 1.72 -35.60
C THR A 280 -34.12 1.05 -35.41
N ALA A 281 -34.11 0.05 -34.53
CA ALA A 281 -33.40 -1.23 -34.54
C ALA A 281 -31.88 -1.33 -34.84
N LEU A 282 -31.17 -1.72 -33.78
CA LEU A 282 -30.16 -2.79 -33.67
C LEU A 282 -28.99 -2.83 -34.65
N GLY A 283 -27.80 -2.61 -34.10
CA GLY A 283 -26.55 -3.16 -34.58
C GLY A 283 -25.40 -2.15 -34.51
N GLU A 284 -24.35 -2.55 -33.79
CA GLU A 284 -22.97 -2.06 -33.85
C GLU A 284 -22.50 -1.14 -32.70
N SER A 285 -21.39 -1.60 -32.13
CA SER A 285 -20.61 -1.00 -31.05
C SER A 285 -20.23 0.43 -31.36
N ARG A 286 -20.70 1.37 -30.55
CA ARG A 286 -20.18 2.73 -30.49
C ARG A 286 -19.74 3.02 -29.06
N ALA A 287 -18.51 3.53 -28.95
CA ALA A 287 -17.96 4.07 -27.72
C ALA A 287 -19.00 4.98 -27.06
N VAL A 288 -19.30 4.70 -25.79
CA VAL A 288 -20.16 5.54 -24.97
C VAL A 288 -19.42 6.87 -24.81
N ASP A 289 -20.09 7.94 -25.23
CA ASP A 289 -19.63 9.32 -25.06
C ASP A 289 -19.73 9.67 -23.57
N ASP A 290 -18.62 9.51 -22.83
CA ASP A 290 -18.51 9.71 -21.36
C ASP A 290 -18.66 11.19 -20.92
N THR A 291 -18.87 12.13 -21.85
CA THR A 291 -18.91 13.57 -21.57
C THR A 291 -20.19 14.03 -20.87
N ALA A 292 -21.33 13.36 -21.12
CA ALA A 292 -22.61 13.70 -20.49
C ALA A 292 -22.67 13.29 -19.01
N GLY A 293 -22.08 12.14 -18.65
CA GLY A 293 -22.01 11.68 -17.26
C GLY A 293 -21.03 12.49 -16.38
N ASP A 294 -20.15 13.28 -16.99
CA ASP A 294 -19.19 14.12 -16.28
C ASP A 294 -19.78 15.47 -15.86
N GLN A 295 -20.66 16.06 -16.68
CA GLN A 295 -21.36 17.31 -16.34
C GLN A 295 -22.34 17.13 -15.17
N ASP A 296 -23.05 15.99 -15.14
CA ASP A 296 -24.00 15.67 -14.06
C ASP A 296 -23.29 15.44 -12.72
N ARG A 297 -22.07 14.88 -12.73
CA ARG A 297 -21.26 14.66 -11.52
C ARG A 297 -20.66 15.95 -10.98
N GLU A 298 -20.24 16.86 -11.85
CA GLU A 298 -19.78 18.19 -11.45
C GLU A 298 -20.90 18.97 -10.74
N ALA A 299 -22.12 18.94 -11.30
CA ALA A 299 -23.29 19.55 -10.67
C ALA A 299 -23.59 18.94 -9.29
N ALA A 300 -23.63 17.61 -9.19
CA ALA A 300 -23.83 16.91 -7.92
C ALA A 300 -22.76 17.26 -6.87
N PHE A 301 -21.51 17.43 -7.28
CA PHE A 301 -20.43 17.84 -6.38
C PHE A 301 -20.64 19.25 -5.83
N TYR A 302 -21.03 20.22 -6.66
CA TYR A 302 -21.34 21.57 -6.17
C TYR A 302 -22.57 21.60 -5.25
N GLU A 303 -23.58 20.76 -5.51
CA GLU A 303 -24.72 20.58 -4.61
C GLU A 303 -24.29 20.01 -3.25
N MET A 304 -23.41 19.01 -3.24
CA MET A 304 -22.81 18.48 -2.02
C MET A 304 -22.04 19.55 -1.25
N LEU A 305 -21.21 20.35 -1.93
CA LEU A 305 -20.47 21.46 -1.29
C LEU A 305 -21.41 22.52 -0.71
N ALA A 306 -22.52 22.83 -1.40
CA ALA A 306 -23.53 23.75 -0.90
C ALA A 306 -24.23 23.21 0.35
N TRP A 307 -24.59 21.91 0.33
CA TRP A 307 -25.15 21.20 1.48
C TRP A 307 -24.18 21.20 2.68
N LEU A 308 -22.90 20.90 2.46
CA LEU A 308 -21.87 20.94 3.50
C LEU A 308 -21.76 22.34 4.12
N ARG A 309 -21.71 23.40 3.30
CA ARG A 309 -21.68 24.80 3.80
C ARG A 309 -22.92 25.14 4.61
N ALA A 310 -24.10 24.73 4.15
CA ALA A 310 -25.35 24.93 4.88
C ALA A 310 -25.36 24.23 6.24
N GLY A 311 -24.71 23.06 6.34
CA GLY A 311 -24.51 22.33 7.60
C GLY A 311 -23.40 22.88 8.50
N GLY A 312 -22.74 23.97 8.12
CA GLY A 312 -21.67 24.61 8.90
C GLY A 312 -20.26 24.09 8.60
N ALA A 313 -20.06 23.38 7.49
CA ALA A 313 -18.73 23.07 7.01
C ALA A 313 -18.04 24.34 6.49
N ALA A 314 -16.73 24.41 6.71
CA ALA A 314 -15.89 25.47 6.18
C ALA A 314 -14.70 24.85 5.45
N PHE A 315 -14.43 25.39 4.28
CA PHE A 315 -13.28 25.07 3.46
C PHE A 315 -12.86 26.37 2.75
N PRO A 316 -11.56 26.59 2.51
CA PRO A 316 -11.06 27.64 1.64
C PRO A 316 -11.76 27.58 0.27
N PRO A 317 -11.59 28.58 -0.59
CA PRO A 317 -12.07 28.49 -1.95
C PRO A 317 -11.36 27.30 -2.64
N LEU A 318 -12.05 26.15 -2.70
CA LEU A 318 -11.63 24.95 -3.39
C LEU A 318 -12.41 24.87 -4.70
N ALA A 319 -11.75 24.42 -5.76
CA ALA A 319 -12.37 24.13 -7.05
C ALA A 319 -12.04 22.71 -7.49
N THR A 320 -12.99 22.05 -8.11
CA THR A 320 -12.70 20.82 -8.86
C THR A 320 -12.23 21.19 -10.24
N ARG A 321 -11.21 20.48 -10.73
CA ARG A 321 -10.76 20.60 -12.10
C ARG A 321 -10.46 19.21 -12.64
N ALA A 322 -10.96 18.94 -13.84
CA ALA A 322 -10.51 17.80 -14.63
C ALA A 322 -9.19 18.16 -15.30
N ASP A 323 -8.17 17.35 -15.05
CA ASP A 323 -6.89 17.39 -15.74
C ASP A 323 -6.80 16.22 -16.73
N ALA A 324 -6.27 16.49 -17.92
CA ALA A 324 -6.20 15.48 -18.98
C ALA A 324 -5.24 14.32 -18.65
N ALA A 325 -4.28 14.54 -17.75
CA ALA A 325 -3.33 13.51 -17.32
C ALA A 325 -3.74 12.80 -16.02
N SER A 326 -4.42 13.52 -15.11
CA SER A 326 -4.64 13.08 -13.72
C SER A 326 -6.11 12.79 -13.39
N GLY A 327 -7.05 13.13 -14.28
CA GLY A 327 -8.48 13.05 -14.01
C GLY A 327 -8.98 14.18 -13.12
N TRP A 328 -10.07 13.94 -12.38
CA TRP A 328 -10.67 14.94 -11.49
C TRP A 328 -9.88 15.10 -10.19
N GLY A 329 -9.54 16.34 -9.84
CA GLY A 329 -8.86 16.69 -8.59
C GLY A 329 -9.47 17.91 -7.90
N VAL A 330 -9.16 18.08 -6.61
CA VAL A 330 -9.55 19.24 -5.81
C VAL A 330 -8.35 20.17 -5.67
N TYR A 331 -8.53 21.45 -6.02
CA TYR A 331 -7.49 22.46 -6.05
C TYR A 331 -7.86 23.63 -5.16
N ALA A 332 -6.88 24.18 -4.43
CA ALA A 332 -7.05 25.46 -3.77
C ALA A 332 -7.02 26.58 -4.82
N LEU A 333 -7.99 27.49 -4.77
CA LEU A 333 -8.02 28.69 -5.62
C LEU A 333 -7.01 29.75 -5.17
N GLU A 334 -6.47 29.61 -3.96
CA GLU A 334 -5.53 30.52 -3.33
C GLU A 334 -4.42 29.74 -2.62
N ALA A 335 -3.27 30.39 -2.41
CA ALA A 335 -2.16 29.80 -1.67
C ALA A 335 -2.55 29.53 -0.21
N VAL A 336 -2.40 28.29 0.24
CA VAL A 336 -2.69 27.88 1.62
C VAL A 336 -1.42 28.07 2.47
N PRO A 337 -1.43 28.95 3.49
CA PRO A 337 -0.26 29.12 4.34
C PRO A 337 -0.02 27.89 5.23
N PRO A 338 1.23 27.61 5.61
CA PRO A 338 1.55 26.50 6.52
C PRO A 338 0.73 26.60 7.82
N GLY A 339 0.13 25.49 8.23
CA GLY A 339 -0.71 25.40 9.43
C GLY A 339 -2.13 25.97 9.28
N ALA A 340 -2.56 26.37 8.07
CA ALA A 340 -3.92 26.78 7.82
C ALA A 340 -4.90 25.60 7.95
N LEU A 341 -6.07 25.88 8.53
CA LEU A 341 -7.18 24.95 8.60
C LEU A 341 -7.81 24.79 7.21
N LEU A 342 -7.61 23.63 6.59
CA LEU A 342 -8.05 23.35 5.23
C LEU A 342 -9.53 22.96 5.13
N ILE A 343 -10.04 22.14 6.04
CA ILE A 343 -11.42 21.68 5.97
C ILE A 343 -11.91 21.50 7.41
N THR A 344 -13.08 22.01 7.71
CA THR A 344 -13.87 21.62 8.87
C THR A 344 -15.20 21.09 8.41
N ILE A 345 -15.50 19.84 8.75
CA ILE A 345 -16.81 19.22 8.54
C ILE A 345 -17.39 18.88 9.91
N PRO A 346 -18.53 19.48 10.29
CA PRO A 346 -19.25 19.10 11.50
C PRO A 346 -19.57 17.60 11.52
N LYS A 347 -19.40 16.95 12.68
CA LYS A 347 -19.58 15.50 12.84
C LYS A 347 -20.92 14.97 12.32
N HIS A 348 -21.99 15.75 12.41
CA HIS A 348 -23.34 15.35 11.98
C HIS A 348 -23.51 15.26 10.45
N LEU A 349 -22.53 15.74 9.67
CA LEU A 349 -22.48 15.61 8.22
C LEU A 349 -21.62 14.41 7.77
N LEU A 350 -20.96 13.72 8.71
CA LEU A 350 -20.10 12.58 8.42
C LEU A 350 -20.85 11.26 8.63
N ILE A 351 -20.63 10.31 7.73
CA ILE A 351 -21.05 8.92 7.91
C ILE A 351 -20.00 8.22 8.79
N THR A 352 -20.29 8.15 10.08
CA THR A 352 -19.39 7.57 11.08
C THR A 352 -19.74 6.12 11.42
N LEU A 353 -18.81 5.40 12.04
CA LEU A 353 -19.07 4.04 12.52
C LEU A 353 -20.18 4.01 13.57
N GLU A 354 -20.30 5.05 14.39
CA GLU A 354 -21.38 5.16 15.37
C GLU A 354 -22.75 5.22 14.67
N VAL A 355 -22.89 6.09 13.66
CA VAL A 355 -24.12 6.18 12.85
C VAL A 355 -24.45 4.85 12.16
N ALA A 356 -23.44 4.18 11.60
CA ALA A 356 -23.63 2.87 10.98
C ALA A 356 -24.10 1.81 12.00
N LYS A 357 -23.50 1.76 13.18
CA LYS A 357 -23.86 0.83 14.26
C LYS A 357 -25.23 1.10 14.86
N GLU A 358 -25.67 2.36 14.91
CA GLU A 358 -26.99 2.75 15.43
C GLU A 358 -28.13 2.49 14.44
N SER A 359 -27.81 2.27 13.15
CA SER A 359 -28.80 1.92 12.13
C SER A 359 -29.49 0.59 12.43
N GLU A 360 -30.68 0.37 11.85
CA GLU A 360 -31.44 -0.87 12.05
C GLU A 360 -30.63 -2.12 11.71
N ILE A 361 -30.05 -2.15 10.51
CA ILE A 361 -29.24 -3.28 10.05
C ILE A 361 -27.91 -3.35 10.81
N GLY A 362 -27.26 -2.22 11.08
CA GLY A 362 -26.00 -2.19 11.82
C GLY A 362 -26.11 -2.74 13.23
N ARG A 363 -27.22 -2.46 13.94
CA ARG A 363 -27.49 -3.05 15.27
C ARG A 363 -27.63 -4.56 15.19
N LYS A 364 -28.40 -5.07 14.22
CA LYS A 364 -28.59 -6.51 14.01
C LYS A 364 -27.27 -7.23 13.73
N ILE A 365 -26.39 -6.63 12.91
CA ILE A 365 -25.05 -7.19 12.65
C ILE A 365 -24.21 -7.21 13.93
N CYS A 366 -24.23 -6.14 14.73
CA CYS A 366 -23.50 -6.08 15.99
C CYS A 366 -24.04 -7.07 17.03
N GLU A 367 -25.35 -7.31 17.06
CA GLU A 367 -25.99 -8.27 17.97
C GLU A 367 -25.73 -9.72 17.56
N ALA A 368 -25.58 -9.98 16.26
CA ALA A 368 -25.28 -11.30 15.73
C ALA A 368 -23.80 -11.72 15.91
N ASP A 369 -22.94 -10.80 16.36
CA ASP A 369 -21.51 -11.04 16.64
C ASP A 369 -20.76 -11.73 15.49
N VAL A 370 -21.01 -11.26 14.27
CA VAL A 370 -20.41 -11.83 13.05
C VAL A 370 -18.93 -11.49 12.97
N GLU A 371 -18.07 -12.51 12.88
CA GLU A 371 -16.64 -12.32 12.63
C GLU A 371 -16.39 -11.93 11.17
N LEU A 372 -16.27 -10.62 10.92
CA LEU A 372 -16.05 -10.08 9.58
C LEU A 372 -14.60 -9.64 9.39
N GLY A 373 -13.98 -10.01 8.26
CA GLY A 373 -12.57 -9.72 7.98
C GLY A 373 -12.25 -8.21 7.97
N ALA A 374 -13.20 -7.38 7.57
CA ALA A 374 -13.08 -5.93 7.58
C ALA A 374 -14.29 -5.22 8.22
N THR A 375 -14.63 -5.62 9.46
CA THR A 375 -15.85 -5.23 10.19
C THR A 375 -16.23 -3.75 10.07
N ARG A 376 -15.27 -2.84 10.24
CA ARG A 376 -15.52 -1.37 10.19
C ARG A 376 -16.02 -0.92 8.82
N LEU A 377 -15.31 -1.31 7.77
CA LEU A 377 -15.66 -0.95 6.41
C LEU A 377 -16.94 -1.66 5.97
N THR A 378 -17.17 -2.89 6.43
CA THR A 378 -18.40 -3.66 6.13
C THR A 378 -19.63 -2.98 6.71
N LEU A 379 -19.58 -2.52 7.96
CA LEU A 379 -20.67 -1.75 8.57
C LEU A 379 -20.95 -0.44 7.82
N LEU A 380 -19.91 0.30 7.42
CA LEU A 380 -20.06 1.54 6.65
C LEU A 380 -20.65 1.28 5.26
N SER A 381 -20.21 0.23 4.57
CA SER A 381 -20.74 -0.16 3.26
C SER A 381 -22.21 -0.57 3.32
N ILE A 382 -22.61 -1.31 4.36
CA ILE A 382 -24.00 -1.71 4.55
C ILE A 382 -24.88 -0.51 4.91
N PHE A 383 -24.40 0.36 5.78
CA PHE A 383 -25.09 1.62 6.07
C PHE A 383 -25.27 2.44 4.79
N LEU A 384 -24.21 2.62 4.00
CA LEU A 384 -24.26 3.30 2.71
C LEU A 384 -25.33 2.71 1.78
N LEU A 385 -25.39 1.38 1.64
CA LEU A 385 -26.34 0.71 0.74
C LEU A 385 -27.78 0.81 1.19
N THR A 386 -28.02 0.75 2.49
CA THR A 386 -29.36 0.80 3.07
C THR A 386 -29.87 2.23 3.12
N ASP A 387 -29.06 3.17 3.59
CA ASP A 387 -29.44 4.56 3.78
C ASP A 387 -29.60 5.33 2.46
N ARG A 388 -28.80 5.03 1.43
CA ARG A 388 -28.95 5.67 0.11
C ARG A 388 -30.26 5.35 -0.60
N ARG A 389 -30.97 4.30 -0.18
CA ARG A 389 -32.28 3.91 -0.72
C ARG A 389 -33.43 4.66 -0.02
N ARG A 390 -33.14 5.44 1.03
CA ARG A 390 -34.12 6.23 1.78
C ARG A 390 -34.26 7.62 1.17
N ALA A 391 -35.49 8.00 0.82
CA ALA A 391 -35.78 9.29 0.20
C ALA A 391 -35.58 10.49 1.15
N GLU A 392 -35.57 10.22 2.46
CA GLU A 392 -35.44 11.21 3.52
C GLU A 392 -34.02 11.30 4.12
N SER A 393 -33.04 10.59 3.54
CA SER A 393 -31.67 10.62 4.07
C SER A 393 -31.06 12.03 4.00
N ALA A 394 -30.42 12.44 5.08
CA ALA A 394 -29.67 13.70 5.13
C ALA A 394 -28.40 13.67 4.24
N TYR A 395 -27.95 12.49 3.83
CA TYR A 395 -26.71 12.27 3.06
C TYR A 395 -26.94 12.16 1.55
N LEU A 396 -28.16 12.39 1.06
CA LEU A 396 -28.47 12.34 -0.39
C LEU A 396 -27.52 13.17 -1.27
N PRO A 397 -27.12 14.41 -0.88
CA PRO A 397 -26.16 15.18 -1.68
C PRO A 397 -24.80 14.49 -1.82
N TYR A 398 -24.34 13.78 -0.77
CA TYR A 398 -23.12 12.98 -0.83
C TYR A 398 -23.31 11.72 -1.70
N TYR A 399 -24.43 11.02 -1.58
CA TYR A 399 -24.67 9.82 -2.40
C TYR A 399 -24.74 10.12 -3.91
N ALA A 400 -25.17 11.33 -4.28
CA ALA A 400 -25.22 11.78 -5.67
C ALA A 400 -23.81 11.95 -6.29
N THR A 401 -22.76 12.15 -5.47
CA THR A 401 -21.38 12.28 -5.98
C THR A 401 -20.69 10.93 -6.17
N LEU A 402 -21.25 9.84 -5.64
CA LEU A 402 -20.62 8.53 -5.73
C LEU A 402 -20.70 7.97 -7.16
N PRO A 403 -19.62 7.34 -7.66
CA PRO A 403 -19.59 6.87 -9.03
C PRO A 403 -20.60 5.73 -9.24
N PRO A 404 -21.34 5.72 -10.35
CA PRO A 404 -22.32 4.67 -10.64
C PRO A 404 -21.65 3.29 -10.85
N ALA A 405 -20.37 3.29 -11.26
CA ALA A 405 -19.54 2.10 -11.38
C ALA A 405 -18.06 2.43 -11.10
N HIS A 406 -17.31 1.48 -10.53
CA HIS A 406 -15.88 1.62 -10.30
C HIS A 406 -15.07 0.99 -11.45
N ALA A 407 -15.23 1.51 -12.67
CA ALA A 407 -14.55 0.97 -13.85
C ALA A 407 -13.01 1.02 -13.76
N ALA A 408 -12.45 1.86 -12.88
CA ALA A 408 -11.02 1.93 -12.59
C ALA A 408 -10.55 0.89 -11.57
N SER A 409 -11.45 0.27 -10.81
CA SER A 409 -11.08 -0.76 -9.82
C SER A 409 -10.95 -2.12 -10.53
N PRO A 410 -9.82 -2.83 -10.33
CA PRO A 410 -9.60 -4.15 -10.92
C PRO A 410 -10.69 -5.18 -10.63
N LEU A 411 -11.39 -5.05 -9.50
CA LEU A 411 -12.52 -5.90 -9.10
C LEU A 411 -13.63 -5.96 -10.14
N PHE A 412 -13.81 -4.90 -10.93
CA PHE A 412 -14.87 -4.80 -11.94
C PHE A 412 -14.35 -4.99 -13.36
N TRP A 413 -13.07 -5.38 -13.54
CA TRP A 413 -12.52 -5.68 -14.86
C TRP A 413 -12.86 -7.10 -15.30
N PRO A 414 -13.07 -7.33 -16.61
CA PRO A 414 -13.18 -8.68 -17.17
C PRO A 414 -11.95 -9.53 -16.79
N ALA A 415 -12.15 -10.84 -16.55
CA ALA A 415 -11.08 -11.75 -16.13
C ALA A 415 -9.85 -11.71 -17.05
N ALA A 416 -10.07 -11.73 -18.37
CA ALA A 416 -8.99 -11.63 -19.35
C ALA A 416 -8.16 -10.33 -19.24
N ARG A 417 -8.78 -9.20 -18.85
CA ARG A 417 -8.07 -7.94 -18.61
C ARG A 417 -7.29 -7.96 -17.29
N ARG A 418 -7.84 -8.58 -16.25
CA ARG A 418 -7.15 -8.78 -14.97
C ARG A 418 -5.91 -9.66 -15.16
N GLU A 419 -6.07 -10.80 -15.81
CA GLU A 419 -4.97 -11.74 -16.11
C GLU A 419 -3.86 -11.07 -16.92
N ALA A 420 -4.21 -10.27 -17.94
CA ALA A 420 -3.23 -9.62 -18.81
C ALA A 420 -2.46 -8.45 -18.16
N LEU A 421 -3.07 -7.74 -17.18
CA LEU A 421 -2.50 -6.51 -16.62
C LEU A 421 -2.00 -6.65 -15.18
N LEU A 422 -2.32 -7.75 -14.48
CA LEU A 422 -2.07 -7.92 -13.06
C LEU A 422 -1.31 -9.22 -12.77
N GLU A 423 -0.44 -9.65 -13.70
CA GLU A 423 0.39 -10.84 -13.53
C GLU A 423 1.15 -10.80 -12.18
N GLY A 424 0.95 -11.82 -11.33
CA GLY A 424 1.48 -11.88 -9.96
C GLY A 424 0.63 -11.18 -8.88
N SER A 425 -0.11 -10.11 -9.21
CA SER A 425 -1.05 -9.42 -8.30
C SER A 425 -2.49 -9.93 -8.42
N TYR A 426 -2.77 -10.75 -9.44
CA TYR A 426 -4.10 -11.31 -9.71
C TYR A 426 -4.60 -12.18 -8.55
N THR A 427 -3.71 -12.96 -7.93
CA THR A 427 -4.03 -13.77 -6.76
C THR A 427 -4.54 -12.92 -5.61
N LEU A 428 -3.90 -11.78 -5.31
CA LEU A 428 -4.34 -10.85 -4.26
C LEU A 428 -5.73 -10.27 -4.54
N ILE A 429 -6.12 -10.12 -5.81
CA ILE A 429 -7.46 -9.64 -6.18
C ILE A 429 -8.50 -10.75 -6.08
N GLN A 430 -8.13 -12.00 -6.38
CA GLN A 430 -8.98 -13.16 -6.15
C GLN A 430 -9.22 -13.36 -4.65
N ASP A 431 -8.15 -13.34 -3.84
CA ASP A 431 -8.24 -13.43 -2.38
C ASP A 431 -9.15 -12.31 -1.83
N TRP A 432 -8.98 -11.07 -2.32
CA TRP A 432 -9.85 -9.95 -1.94
C TRP A 432 -11.31 -10.16 -2.38
N GLU A 433 -11.55 -10.74 -3.55
CA GLU A 433 -12.90 -11.02 -4.05
C GLU A 433 -13.59 -12.13 -3.22
N GLU A 434 -12.85 -13.17 -2.85
CA GLU A 434 -13.29 -14.25 -1.98
C GLU A 434 -13.59 -13.76 -0.56
N ASP A 435 -12.73 -12.91 0.02
CA ASP A 435 -12.96 -12.27 1.32
C ASP A 435 -14.23 -11.42 1.32
N LEU A 436 -14.49 -10.67 0.24
CA LEU A 436 -15.71 -9.84 0.11
C LEU A 436 -16.97 -10.69 -0.04
N GLU A 437 -16.87 -11.86 -0.68
CA GLU A 437 -17.98 -12.80 -0.82
C GLU A 437 -18.29 -13.50 0.50
N ALA A 438 -17.25 -13.95 1.23
CA ALA A 438 -17.38 -14.50 2.56
C ALA A 438 -18.01 -13.48 3.53
N ASP A 439 -17.49 -12.25 3.61
CA ASP A 439 -18.06 -11.17 4.44
C ASP A 439 -19.54 -10.93 4.10
N TYR A 440 -19.91 -10.95 2.82
CA TYR A 440 -21.29 -10.74 2.38
C TYR A 440 -22.21 -11.89 2.78
N ASP A 441 -21.76 -13.12 2.61
CA ASP A 441 -22.52 -14.32 2.96
C ASP A 441 -22.73 -14.43 4.48
N ASP A 442 -21.70 -14.13 5.27
CA ASP A 442 -21.78 -14.11 6.73
C ASP A 442 -22.75 -13.02 7.22
N VAL A 443 -22.71 -11.83 6.62
CA VAL A 443 -23.69 -10.77 6.90
C VAL A 443 -25.10 -11.20 6.51
N CYS A 444 -25.29 -11.83 5.35
CA CYS A 444 -26.61 -12.30 4.92
C CYS A 444 -27.13 -13.46 5.77
N ALA A 445 -26.25 -14.30 6.30
CA ALA A 445 -26.61 -15.36 7.22
C ALA A 445 -27.09 -14.79 8.57
N ALA A 446 -26.41 -13.75 9.06
CA ALA A 446 -26.75 -13.07 10.30
C ALA A 446 -27.99 -12.15 10.17
N VAL A 447 -28.13 -11.48 9.02
CA VAL A 447 -29.22 -10.53 8.73
C VAL A 447 -29.83 -10.83 7.35
N PRO A 448 -30.70 -11.86 7.26
CA PRO A 448 -31.30 -12.28 5.97
C PRO A 448 -32.11 -11.19 5.27
N GLU A 449 -32.66 -10.25 6.05
CA GLU A 449 -33.45 -9.09 5.60
C GLU A 449 -32.65 -8.19 4.65
N LEU A 450 -31.32 -8.19 4.75
CA LEU A 450 -30.45 -7.47 3.82
C LEU A 450 -30.70 -7.90 2.36
N LYS A 451 -30.92 -9.20 2.16
CA LYS A 451 -31.19 -9.80 0.85
C LYS A 451 -32.68 -9.81 0.52
N THR A 452 -33.54 -10.16 1.49
CA THR A 452 -34.98 -10.34 1.22
C THR A 452 -35.74 -9.02 1.13
N ASP A 453 -35.49 -8.12 2.07
CA ASP A 453 -36.33 -6.93 2.29
C ASP A 453 -35.67 -5.71 1.65
N HIS A 454 -34.35 -5.60 1.81
CA HIS A 454 -33.57 -4.51 1.21
C HIS A 454 -33.12 -4.82 -0.21
N GLY A 455 -33.15 -6.08 -0.66
CA GLY A 455 -32.75 -6.46 -2.03
C GLY A 455 -31.32 -6.03 -2.38
N ILE A 456 -30.40 -6.12 -1.43
CA ILE A 456 -28.98 -5.85 -1.64
C ILE A 456 -28.34 -7.13 -2.21
N THR A 457 -27.50 -6.97 -3.23
CA THR A 457 -26.78 -8.06 -3.90
C THR A 457 -25.29 -8.06 -3.55
N LEU A 458 -24.58 -9.16 -3.84
CA LEU A 458 -23.12 -9.21 -3.73
C LEU A 458 -22.45 -8.14 -4.61
N ALA A 459 -23.00 -7.83 -5.78
CA ALA A 459 -22.50 -6.79 -6.66
C ALA A 459 -22.65 -5.39 -6.02
N ASP A 460 -23.78 -5.11 -5.38
CA ASP A 460 -24.00 -3.88 -4.61
C ASP A 460 -23.02 -3.78 -3.45
N PHE A 461 -22.78 -4.89 -2.74
CA PHE A 461 -21.83 -4.96 -1.64
C PHE A 461 -20.40 -4.69 -2.09
N LYS A 462 -19.93 -5.35 -3.15
CA LYS A 462 -18.61 -5.10 -3.77
C LYS A 462 -18.48 -3.63 -4.21
N TRP A 463 -19.53 -3.05 -4.80
CA TRP A 463 -19.57 -1.63 -5.15
C TRP A 463 -19.41 -0.74 -3.91
N ALA A 464 -20.19 -0.98 -2.85
CA ALA A 464 -20.16 -0.15 -1.65
C ALA A 464 -18.86 -0.31 -0.87
N ARG A 465 -18.20 -1.46 -0.95
CA ARG A 465 -16.87 -1.71 -0.39
C ARG A 465 -15.80 -0.92 -1.12
N CYS A 466 -15.93 -0.78 -2.44
CA CYS A 466 -15.07 0.10 -3.23
C CYS A 466 -15.38 1.59 -2.99
N ALA A 467 -16.65 1.97 -2.83
CA ALA A 467 -17.01 3.35 -2.50
C ALA A 467 -16.51 3.75 -1.09
N ALA A 468 -16.73 2.90 -0.10
CA ALA A 468 -16.32 3.13 1.29
C ALA A 468 -14.79 3.04 1.49
N GLY A 469 -14.10 2.17 0.74
CA GLY A 469 -12.65 2.02 0.79
C GLY A 469 -11.89 2.98 -0.15
N GLY A 470 -12.54 3.43 -1.22
CA GLY A 470 -11.98 4.22 -2.32
C GLY A 470 -12.18 5.72 -2.19
N ALA A 471 -13.01 6.21 -1.24
CA ALA A 471 -13.03 7.60 -0.81
C ALA A 471 -11.78 7.99 0.02
N ARG A 472 -10.60 7.48 -0.36
CA ARG A 472 -9.34 8.14 -0.02
C ARG A 472 -9.25 9.33 -0.95
N PHE A 473 -9.81 10.47 -0.55
CA PHE A 473 -9.33 11.72 -1.12
C PHE A 473 -7.84 11.76 -0.85
N ALA A 474 -7.04 11.54 -1.89
CA ALA A 474 -5.65 11.93 -1.88
C ALA A 474 -5.64 13.46 -1.86
N ALA A 475 -5.78 14.04 -0.68
CA ALA A 475 -5.25 15.38 -0.46
C ALA A 475 -3.74 15.22 -0.58
N MET A 476 -3.20 15.52 -1.78
CA MET A 476 -1.77 15.74 -1.94
C MET A 476 -1.41 16.93 -1.08
N THR A 477 -1.00 16.64 0.14
CA THR A 477 -0.27 17.57 1.00
C THR A 477 1.10 16.97 1.13
N ASP A 478 2.12 17.78 0.87
CA ASP A 478 3.48 17.43 1.25
C ASP A 478 3.45 17.16 2.77
N GLN A 479 3.74 15.90 3.12
CA GLN A 479 3.90 15.35 4.47
C GLN A 479 2.66 14.73 5.16
N HIS A 480 2.70 13.39 5.20
CA HIS A 480 2.20 12.44 6.22
C HIS A 480 0.72 12.48 6.70
N CYS A 481 0.06 11.35 6.36
CA CYS A 481 -0.88 10.53 7.14
C CYS A 481 -2.35 10.57 6.66
N PRO A 482 -2.90 9.47 6.11
CA PRO A 482 -4.31 9.37 5.77
C PRO A 482 -5.15 9.13 7.03
N CYS A 483 -6.03 10.06 7.36
CA CYS A 483 -7.12 9.81 8.29
C CYS A 483 -8.23 9.05 7.55
N ASN A 484 -8.45 7.78 7.89
CA ASN A 484 -9.59 7.00 7.38
C ASN A 484 -10.88 7.46 8.06
N THR A 485 -11.49 8.49 7.50
CA THR A 485 -12.89 8.87 7.76
C THR A 485 -13.55 8.98 6.40
N LEU A 486 -14.73 8.36 6.21
CA LEU A 486 -15.58 8.70 5.07
C LEU A 486 -16.04 10.14 5.30
N ALA A 487 -15.47 11.07 4.52
CA ALA A 487 -15.88 12.47 4.48
C ALA A 487 -16.95 12.65 3.41
#